data_AF-A0A7S0MIR1-F1
#
_entry.id   AF-A0A7S0MIR1-F1
#
_cell.length_a   1.000
_cell.length_b   1.000
_cell.length_c   1.000
_cell.angle_alpha   90.00
_cell.angle_beta   90.00
_cell.angle_gamma   90.00
#
_symmetry.space_group_name_H-M   'P 1'
#
loop_
_entity.id
_entity.type
_entity.pdbx_description
1 polymer ?
#
loop_
_entity_poly.entity_id
_entity_poly.type
_entity_poly.pdbx_seq_one_letter_code
_entity_poly.pdbx_strand_id
1 'polypeptide(L)'
;AALAKYGGPVIAGPRTGSKTEALTIPDGLAPGLLQDLIPVRVTRVESFRAGFSESVSLKPLQGAGAGARFDLGVWREWLEPADAPAWAPAGSPAPRAEVTAAYDDGAPAAVACEGRHYLGCYPTVGFLRAYISAVCEQRGLATHVLPGDLRLA
;
A
#
# COMPACT_ATOMS: atom_id res chain seq x y z
N ALA A 1 18.09 1.10 -4.97
CA ALA A 1 18.75 2.23 -5.67
C ALA A 1 17.82 2.98 -6.63
N ALA A 2 17.22 2.35 -7.65
CA ALA A 2 16.37 3.05 -8.63
C ALA A 2 15.11 3.68 -8.01
N LEU A 3 14.39 2.91 -7.18
CA LEU A 3 13.21 3.42 -6.49
C LEU A 3 13.54 4.63 -5.62
N ALA A 4 14.65 4.67 -4.90
CA ALA A 4 15.02 5.83 -4.07
C ALA A 4 15.20 7.13 -4.87
N LYS A 5 15.61 7.05 -6.14
CA LYS A 5 15.83 8.21 -7.02
C LYS A 5 14.59 8.61 -7.82
N TYR A 6 13.53 7.80 -7.79
CA TYR A 6 12.32 8.05 -8.56
C TYR A 6 11.45 9.12 -7.88
N GLY A 7 11.14 10.21 -8.61
CA GLY A 7 10.35 11.32 -8.08
C GLY A 7 8.83 11.18 -8.22
N GLY A 8 8.35 10.15 -8.93
CA GLY A 8 6.92 9.87 -9.10
C GLY A 8 6.32 9.02 -7.98
N PRO A 9 4.99 8.83 -7.98
CA PRO A 9 4.35 7.93 -7.03
C PRO A 9 4.72 6.46 -7.31
N VAL A 10 4.86 5.66 -6.26
CA VAL A 10 5.11 4.21 -6.36
C VAL A 10 4.04 3.49 -5.56
N ILE A 11 3.38 2.50 -6.17
CA ILE A 11 2.45 1.61 -5.46
C ILE A 11 3.03 0.20 -5.49
N ALA A 12 3.45 -0.30 -4.32
CA ALA A 12 3.89 -1.68 -4.14
C ALA A 12 2.71 -2.54 -3.69
N GLY A 13 2.50 -3.67 -4.37
CA GLY A 13 1.48 -4.65 -4.01
C GLY A 13 1.93 -5.59 -2.88
N PRO A 14 1.02 -6.47 -2.41
CA PRO A 14 1.32 -7.41 -1.33
C PRO A 14 2.49 -8.32 -1.71
N ARG A 15 3.23 -8.80 -0.71
CA ARG A 15 4.43 -9.64 -0.83
C ARG A 15 5.64 -9.00 -1.52
N THR A 16 5.56 -7.73 -1.94
CA THR A 16 6.72 -7.00 -2.47
C THR A 16 7.83 -6.92 -1.41
N GLY A 17 9.05 -7.31 -1.76
CA GLY A 17 10.18 -7.30 -0.82
C GLY A 17 10.08 -8.33 0.31
N SER A 18 9.25 -9.36 0.17
CA SER A 18 9.06 -10.40 1.20
C SER A 18 10.12 -11.52 1.19
N LYS A 19 11.06 -11.48 0.24
CA LYS A 19 12.08 -12.52 0.06
C LYS A 19 13.45 -11.94 -0.25
N THR A 20 14.48 -12.60 0.25
CA THR A 20 15.87 -12.44 -0.20
C THR A 20 16.09 -13.19 -1.51
N GLU A 21 17.25 -12.99 -2.14
CA GLU A 21 17.68 -13.77 -3.31
C GLU A 21 17.74 -15.27 -3.03
N ALA A 22 17.99 -15.65 -1.77
CA ALA A 22 18.02 -17.04 -1.31
C ALA A 22 16.64 -17.59 -0.88
N LEU A 23 15.54 -16.89 -1.23
CA LEU A 23 14.16 -17.26 -0.87
C LEU A 23 13.86 -17.34 0.64
N THR A 24 14.67 -16.67 1.48
CA THR A 24 14.43 -16.54 2.92
C THR A 24 13.62 -15.29 3.25
N ILE A 25 13.07 -15.22 4.46
CA ILE A 25 12.47 -13.98 4.98
C ILE A 25 13.61 -13.00 5.28
N PRO A 26 13.53 -11.71 4.87
CA PRO A 26 14.52 -10.71 5.23
C PRO A 26 14.62 -10.54 6.76
N ASP A 27 15.80 -10.27 7.31
CA ASP A 27 16.01 -10.12 8.75
C ASP A 27 15.13 -9.01 9.39
N GLY A 28 14.84 -7.95 8.63
CA GLY A 28 13.93 -6.87 9.02
C GLY A 28 12.44 -7.15 8.78
N LEU A 29 12.06 -8.36 8.34
CA LEU A 29 10.75 -8.74 7.78
C LEU A 29 10.44 -8.05 6.43
N ALA A 30 9.31 -8.41 5.82
CA ALA A 30 8.87 -7.72 4.61
C ALA A 30 8.44 -6.27 4.94
N PRO A 31 8.56 -5.30 4.00
CA PRO A 31 9.00 -5.45 2.61
C PRO A 31 10.52 -5.33 2.42
N GLY A 32 11.34 -5.76 3.39
CA GLY A 32 12.80 -5.78 3.29
C GLY A 32 13.38 -4.39 3.04
N LEU A 33 14.24 -4.26 2.03
CA LEU A 33 14.88 -2.98 1.67
C LEU A 33 13.90 -1.86 1.31
N LEU A 34 12.63 -2.17 1.04
CA LEU A 34 11.61 -1.14 0.78
C LEU A 34 11.21 -0.39 2.07
N GLN A 35 11.51 -0.94 3.25
CA GLN A 35 11.31 -0.27 4.54
C GLN A 35 12.04 1.07 4.63
N ASP A 36 13.14 1.21 3.88
CA ASP A 36 13.88 2.46 3.82
C ASP A 36 13.10 3.58 3.11
N LEU A 37 12.09 3.25 2.30
CA LEU A 37 11.28 4.21 1.53
C LEU A 37 9.84 4.30 2.04
N ILE A 38 9.31 3.22 2.61
CA ILE A 38 7.98 3.14 3.20
C ILE A 38 8.15 2.46 4.55
N PRO A 39 8.21 3.20 5.67
CA PRO A 39 8.51 2.65 6.98
C PRO A 39 7.32 1.86 7.54
N VAL A 40 7.21 0.60 7.11
CA VAL A 40 6.18 -0.36 7.50
C VAL A 40 6.77 -1.75 7.55
N ARG A 41 6.36 -2.56 8.52
CA ARG A 41 6.71 -3.99 8.60
C ARG A 41 5.48 -4.85 8.37
N VAL A 42 5.67 -5.97 7.70
CA VAL A 42 4.67 -7.04 7.62
C VAL A 42 5.01 -8.08 8.67
N THR A 43 4.22 -8.16 9.74
CA THR A 43 4.49 -9.05 10.88
C THR A 43 3.82 -10.42 10.74
N ARG A 44 2.75 -10.49 9.95
CA ARG A 44 1.97 -11.71 9.72
C ARG A 44 1.23 -11.62 8.40
N VAL A 45 0.91 -12.77 7.81
CA VAL A 45 0.08 -12.87 6.61
C VAL A 45 -1.01 -13.90 6.80
N GLU A 46 -2.11 -13.73 6.10
CA GLU A 46 -3.25 -14.64 6.08
C GLU A 46 -3.72 -14.84 4.64
N SER A 47 -3.96 -16.09 4.27
CA SER A 47 -4.64 -16.45 3.02
C SER A 47 -6.09 -16.80 3.32
N PHE A 48 -7.02 -16.15 2.65
CA PHE A 48 -8.45 -16.40 2.85
C PHE A 48 -8.99 -17.45 1.89
N ARG A 49 -9.90 -18.28 2.40
CA ARG A 49 -10.69 -19.19 1.57
C ARG A 49 -11.58 -18.40 0.61
N ALA A 50 -11.89 -18.98 -0.53
CA ALA A 50 -12.85 -18.41 -1.46
C ALA A 50 -14.20 -18.13 -0.76
N GLY A 51 -14.82 -16.98 -1.08
CA GLY A 51 -16.08 -16.54 -0.48
C GLY A 51 -15.95 -15.92 0.92
N PHE A 52 -14.73 -15.79 1.46
CA PHE A 52 -14.47 -14.99 2.65
C PHE A 52 -13.80 -13.66 2.28
N SER A 53 -14.28 -12.58 2.87
CA SER A 53 -13.75 -11.24 2.71
C SER A 53 -13.93 -10.44 3.99
N GLU A 54 -13.09 -9.43 4.16
CA GLU A 54 -13.21 -8.43 5.22
C GLU A 54 -13.40 -7.05 4.60
N SER A 55 -14.17 -6.19 5.28
CA SER A 55 -14.39 -4.84 4.79
C SER A 55 -13.18 -3.95 5.07
N VAL A 56 -12.81 -3.16 4.08
CA VAL A 56 -11.73 -2.17 4.13
C VAL A 56 -12.28 -0.82 3.71
N SER A 57 -12.06 0.19 4.55
CA SER A 57 -12.37 1.58 4.26
C SER A 57 -11.14 2.30 3.72
N LEU A 58 -11.27 2.95 2.57
CA LEU A 58 -10.28 3.93 2.10
C LEU A 58 -10.34 5.17 3.00
N LYS A 59 -9.19 5.54 3.57
CA LYS A 59 -9.05 6.82 4.26
C LYS A 59 -9.05 7.95 3.22
N PRO A 60 -9.37 9.19 3.60
CA PRO A 60 -9.32 10.32 2.67
C PRO A 60 -7.90 10.59 2.17
N LEU A 61 -7.54 9.90 1.09
CA LEU A 61 -6.56 10.39 0.12
C LEU A 61 -7.26 11.52 -0.65
N GLN A 62 -6.60 12.65 -0.92
CA GLN A 62 -7.20 13.67 -1.78
C GLN A 62 -7.63 12.99 -3.09
N GLY A 63 -8.93 13.08 -3.44
CA GLY A 63 -9.48 12.52 -4.67
C GLY A 63 -10.76 11.70 -4.53
N ALA A 64 -11.19 11.07 -5.64
CA ALA A 64 -12.38 10.24 -5.71
C ALA A 64 -12.25 8.95 -4.86
N GLY A 65 -13.26 8.65 -4.04
CA GLY A 65 -13.32 7.41 -3.24
C GLY A 65 -12.88 7.54 -1.77
N ALA A 66 -12.60 8.76 -1.28
CA ALA A 66 -12.42 9.01 0.15
C ALA A 66 -13.63 8.50 0.95
N GLY A 67 -13.40 7.61 1.92
CA GLY A 67 -14.45 7.00 2.72
C GLY A 67 -15.19 5.83 2.06
N ALA A 68 -14.85 5.45 0.83
CA ALA A 68 -15.43 4.28 0.17
C ALA A 68 -14.99 2.98 0.89
N ARG A 69 -15.88 1.99 0.89
CA ARG A 69 -15.66 0.66 1.46
C ARG A 69 -15.59 -0.40 0.38
N PHE A 70 -14.73 -1.39 0.61
CA PHE A 70 -14.50 -2.51 -0.31
C PHE A 70 -14.34 -3.80 0.49
N ASP A 71 -14.90 -4.88 -0.02
CA ASP A 71 -14.69 -6.20 0.55
C ASP A 71 -13.46 -6.85 -0.09
N LEU A 72 -12.43 -7.11 0.71
CA LEU A 72 -11.16 -7.68 0.25
C LEU A 72 -11.01 -9.11 0.75
N GLY A 73 -10.73 -10.03 -0.17
CA GLY A 73 -10.51 -11.45 0.08
C GLY A 73 -9.09 -11.89 -0.26
N VAL A 74 -8.88 -13.20 -0.39
CA VAL A 74 -7.66 -13.85 -0.91
C VAL A 74 -6.40 -13.71 -0.05
N TRP A 75 -5.96 -12.48 0.27
CA TRP A 75 -4.71 -12.22 0.98
C TRP A 75 -4.82 -10.98 1.87
N ARG A 76 -4.32 -11.09 3.10
CA ARG A 76 -4.16 -10.01 4.06
C ARG A 76 -2.76 -10.07 4.68
N GLU A 77 -2.17 -8.90 4.88
CA GLU A 77 -0.92 -8.68 5.62
C GLU A 77 -1.19 -7.81 6.83
N TRP A 78 -0.57 -8.14 7.96
CA TRP A 78 -0.60 -7.35 9.18
C TRP A 78 0.50 -6.30 9.11
N LEU A 79 0.09 -5.07 8.80
CA LEU A 79 1.00 -3.94 8.64
C LEU A 79 1.23 -3.22 9.97
N GLU A 80 2.50 -3.03 10.31
CA GLU A 80 2.94 -2.24 11.45
C GLU A 80 3.74 -1.04 10.92
N PRO A 81 3.13 0.15 10.81
CA PRO A 81 3.85 1.39 10.49
C PRO A 81 4.94 1.62 11.54
N ALA A 82 6.18 1.81 11.09
CA ALA A 82 7.30 2.10 11.97
C ALA A 82 7.43 3.61 12.16
N ASP A 83 7.81 4.03 13.38
CA ASP A 83 7.97 5.45 13.70
C ASP A 83 9.22 6.08 13.05
N ALA A 84 10.20 5.28 12.63
CA ALA A 84 11.35 5.69 11.82
C ALA A 84 12.09 4.48 11.22
N PRO A 85 12.58 4.53 9.97
CA PRO A 85 13.56 3.57 9.49
C PRO A 85 14.92 3.81 10.17
N ALA A 86 15.72 2.76 10.39
CA ALA A 86 16.98 2.83 11.14
C ALA A 86 18.03 3.80 10.58
N TRP A 87 17.90 4.21 9.31
CA TRP A 87 18.78 5.18 8.65
C TRP A 87 18.39 6.65 8.89
N ALA A 88 17.23 6.93 9.48
CA ALA A 88 16.76 8.30 9.66
C ALA A 88 17.76 9.11 10.51
N PRO A 89 18.20 10.30 10.05
CA PRO A 89 19.17 11.11 10.80
C PRO A 89 18.60 11.51 12.17
N ALA A 90 19.38 11.26 13.21
CA ALA A 90 19.01 11.62 14.58
C ALA A 90 18.69 13.13 14.67
N GLY A 91 17.49 13.47 15.12
CA GLY A 91 17.06 14.86 15.33
C GLY A 91 16.21 15.47 14.20
N SER A 92 15.99 14.78 13.08
CA SER A 92 14.92 15.14 12.13
C SER A 92 13.65 14.33 12.41
N PRO A 93 12.45 14.89 12.22
CA PRO A 93 11.23 14.08 12.29
C PRO A 93 11.35 13.00 11.22
N ALA A 94 11.38 11.74 11.64
CA ALA A 94 11.48 10.64 10.71
C ALA A 94 10.20 10.59 9.86
N PRO A 95 10.32 10.31 8.55
CA PRO A 95 9.15 10.09 7.72
C PRO A 95 8.36 8.91 8.32
N ARG A 96 7.04 9.10 8.47
CA ARG A 96 6.14 8.09 9.04
C ARG A 96 5.15 7.62 7.99
N ALA A 97 4.88 6.33 7.96
CA ALA A 97 3.88 5.78 7.07
C ALA A 97 2.48 6.09 7.64
N GLU A 98 1.66 6.78 6.85
CA GLU A 98 0.27 7.09 7.16
C GLU A 98 -0.64 5.97 6.66
N VAL A 99 -1.67 5.65 7.44
CA VAL A 99 -2.67 4.64 7.05
C VAL A 99 -3.60 5.23 5.98
N THR A 100 -3.63 4.62 4.81
CA THR A 100 -4.42 5.08 3.65
C THR A 100 -5.63 4.18 3.39
N ALA A 101 -5.65 2.97 3.93
CA ALA A 101 -6.82 2.11 4.02
C ALA A 101 -6.75 1.28 5.30
N ALA A 102 -7.89 0.98 5.91
CA ALA A 102 -7.95 0.21 7.14
C ALA A 102 -9.09 -0.81 7.11
N TYR A 103 -8.85 -1.97 7.70
CA TYR A 103 -9.88 -2.97 8.01
C TYR A 103 -10.82 -2.45 9.12
N ASP A 104 -11.98 -3.07 9.28
CA ASP A 104 -12.95 -2.73 10.33
C ASP A 104 -12.41 -2.93 11.76
N ASP A 105 -11.42 -3.81 11.94
CA ASP A 105 -10.70 -3.99 13.21
C ASP A 105 -9.65 -2.89 13.49
N GLY A 106 -9.51 -1.92 12.59
CA GLY A 106 -8.57 -0.81 12.68
C GLY A 106 -7.17 -1.13 12.17
N ALA A 107 -6.87 -2.37 11.80
CA ALA A 107 -5.57 -2.73 11.23
C ALA A 107 -5.36 -2.03 9.87
N PRO A 108 -4.13 -1.58 9.55
CA PRO A 108 -3.87 -0.97 8.24
C PRO A 108 -3.93 -2.02 7.12
N ALA A 109 -4.70 -1.71 6.07
CA ALA A 109 -4.74 -2.47 4.82
C ALA A 109 -3.81 -1.88 3.74
N ALA A 110 -3.55 -0.58 3.83
CA ALA A 110 -2.59 0.14 3.00
C ALA A 110 -1.98 1.31 3.76
N VAL A 111 -0.73 1.63 3.43
CA VAL A 111 0.00 2.77 4.02
C VAL A 111 0.70 3.58 2.94
N ALA A 112 1.02 4.83 3.23
CA ALA A 112 1.80 5.67 2.34
C ALA A 112 2.78 6.58 3.10
N CYS A 113 3.89 6.90 2.45
CA CYS A 113 4.88 7.85 2.93
C CYS A 113 5.46 8.59 1.71
N GLU A 114 5.31 9.92 1.65
CA GLU A 114 5.92 10.76 0.60
C GLU A 114 5.67 10.27 -0.86
N GLY A 115 4.44 9.86 -1.17
CA GLY A 115 4.06 9.34 -2.50
C GLY A 115 4.50 7.89 -2.76
N ARG A 116 5.02 7.20 -1.75
CA ARG A 116 5.32 5.77 -1.77
C ARG A 116 4.23 5.03 -1.01
N HIS A 117 3.57 4.10 -1.67
CA HIS A 117 2.41 3.38 -1.17
C HIS A 117 2.72 1.89 -1.07
N TYR A 118 2.22 1.24 -0.03
CA TYR A 118 2.26 -0.20 0.14
C TYR A 118 0.85 -0.73 0.41
N LEU A 119 0.41 -1.69 -0.41
CA LEU A 119 -0.86 -2.38 -0.25
C LEU A 119 -0.62 -3.73 0.41
N GLY A 120 -1.05 -3.90 1.66
CA GLY A 120 -0.96 -5.14 2.42
C GLY A 120 -2.14 -6.09 2.19
N CYS A 121 -2.82 -5.99 1.05
CA CYS A 121 -4.03 -6.74 0.76
C CYS A 121 -4.06 -7.14 -0.73
N TYR A 122 -4.82 -8.19 -1.06
CA TYR A 122 -5.17 -8.47 -2.46
C TYR A 122 -6.30 -7.52 -2.89
N PRO A 123 -6.05 -6.54 -3.76
CA PRO A 123 -7.06 -5.53 -4.05
C PRO A 123 -8.10 -6.07 -5.03
N THR A 124 -9.37 -5.72 -4.81
CA THR A 124 -10.40 -5.86 -5.84
C THR A 124 -10.16 -4.83 -6.95
N VAL A 125 -10.75 -5.05 -8.13
CA VAL A 125 -10.68 -4.07 -9.23
C VAL A 125 -11.24 -2.71 -8.80
N GLY A 126 -12.32 -2.71 -8.01
CA GLY A 126 -12.92 -1.48 -7.48
C GLY A 126 -11.97 -0.73 -6.55
N PHE A 127 -11.39 -1.43 -5.57
CA PHE A 127 -10.42 -0.85 -4.65
C PHE A 127 -9.20 -0.30 -5.40
N LEU A 128 -8.61 -1.11 -6.29
CA LEU A 128 -7.40 -0.71 -7.01
C LEU A 128 -7.65 0.50 -7.92
N ARG A 129 -8.80 0.54 -8.60
CA ARG A 129 -9.20 1.68 -9.43
C ARG A 129 -9.33 2.95 -8.59
N ALA A 130 -10.04 2.89 -7.46
CA ALA A 130 -10.19 4.03 -6.57
C ALA A 130 -8.83 4.50 -6.02
N TYR A 131 -7.98 3.57 -5.59
CA TYR A 131 -6.65 3.88 -5.06
C TYR A 131 -5.75 4.54 -6.11
N ILE A 132 -5.67 3.97 -7.31
CA ILE A 132 -4.86 4.53 -8.41
C ILE A 132 -5.40 5.90 -8.84
N SER A 133 -6.72 6.06 -8.96
CA SER A 133 -7.33 7.35 -9.29
C SER A 133 -6.97 8.43 -8.27
N ALA A 134 -7.07 8.14 -6.97
CA ALA A 134 -6.67 9.08 -5.92
C ALA A 134 -5.17 9.45 -6.00
N VAL A 135 -4.29 8.48 -6.23
CA VAL A 135 -2.85 8.73 -6.40
C VAL A 135 -2.56 9.58 -7.65
N CYS A 136 -3.25 9.33 -8.76
CA CYS A 136 -3.14 10.14 -9.98
C CYS A 136 -3.60 11.58 -9.75
N GLU A 137 -4.75 11.78 -9.10
CA GLU A 137 -5.32 13.11 -8.82
C GLU A 137 -4.41 13.96 -7.94
N GLN A 138 -3.76 13.36 -6.92
CA GLN A 138 -2.74 14.02 -6.09
C GLN A 138 -1.55 14.54 -6.90
N ARG A 139 -1.31 14.00 -8.09
CA ARG A 139 -0.24 14.40 -9.01
C ARG A 139 -0.75 15.23 -10.18
N GLY A 140 -2.02 15.66 -10.14
CA GLY A 140 -2.65 16.44 -11.21
C GLY A 140 -2.89 15.64 -12.49
N LEU A 141 -2.91 14.31 -12.41
CA LEU A 141 -3.17 13.43 -13.55
C LEU A 141 -4.67 13.16 -13.67
N ALA A 142 -5.26 13.57 -14.79
CA ALA A 142 -6.65 13.28 -15.09
C ALA A 142 -6.85 11.77 -15.31
N THR A 143 -7.94 11.21 -14.75
CA THR A 143 -8.31 9.81 -14.96
C THR A 143 -9.72 9.69 -15.53
N HIS A 144 -9.95 8.65 -16.35
CA HIS A 144 -11.24 8.35 -16.94
C HIS A 144 -11.66 6.92 -16.56
N VAL A 145 -12.90 6.77 -16.08
CA VAL A 145 -13.49 5.45 -15.88
C VAL A 145 -14.11 5.00 -17.20
N LEU A 146 -13.54 3.96 -17.80
CA LEU A 146 -14.03 3.39 -19.05
C LEU A 146 -14.87 2.11 -18.79
N PRO A 147 -15.80 1.77 -19.69
CA PRO A 147 -16.38 0.44 -19.78
C PRO A 147 -15.29 -0.65 -19.84
N GLY A 148 -15.61 -1.87 -19.38
CA GLY A 148 -14.61 -2.94 -19.19
C GLY A 148 -13.82 -3.30 -20.44
N ASP A 149 -14.44 -3.17 -21.60
CA ASP A 149 -13.96 -3.51 -22.94
C ASP A 149 -13.45 -2.30 -23.75
N LEU A 150 -13.56 -1.08 -23.24
CA LEU A 150 -13.11 0.14 -23.94
C LEU A 150 -11.71 0.57 -23.50
N ARG A 151 -10.85 0.93 -24.46
CA ARG A 151 -9.56 1.60 -24.23
C ARG A 151 -9.45 2.82 -25.15
N LEU A 152 -8.79 3.87 -24.66
CA LEU A 152 -8.43 5.05 -25.46
C LEU A 152 -7.06 4.82 -26.10
N ALA A 153 -6.86 5.36 -27.31
CA ALA A 153 -5.60 5.32 -28.06
C ALA A 153 -4.83 6.63 -27.92
#